data_AF-A0A3Q7EAR5-F1
#
_entry.id   AF-A0A3Q7EAR5-F1
#
_cell.length_a   1.000
_cell.length_b   1.000
_cell.length_c   1.000
_cell.angle_alpha   90.00
_cell.angle_beta   90.00
_cell.angle_gamma   90.00
#
_symmetry.space_group_name_H-M   'P 1'
#
loop_
_entity.id
_entity.type
_entity.pdbx_description
1 polymer ?
#
loop_
_entity_poly.entity_id
_entity_poly.type
_entity_poly.pdbx_seq_one_letter_code
_entity_poly.pdbx_strand_id
1 'polypeptide(L)'
;IAVVVSPSAKPIKSAIFLENIAEVLPTISLNFAGDASMNLTPTDYLKDMGFVDVAVKWCIHFIRRDLSLTTIGDVALKDRIIVYDLARQRIGWANYNCSLHVNVSITFGTYDVTQASTIYHMLGLILFILNLFWSQ
;
A
#
# COMPACT_ATOMS: atom_id res chain seq x y z
N ILE A 1 4.85 -5.39 9.34
CA ILE A 1 3.96 -5.15 8.16
C ILE A 1 3.84 -6.47 7.43
N ALA A 2 2.69 -7.15 7.55
CA ALA A 2 2.48 -8.43 6.87
C ALA A 2 1.82 -8.16 5.52
N VAL A 3 2.52 -8.47 4.43
CA VAL A 3 1.96 -8.50 3.08
C VAL A 3 1.67 -9.96 2.77
N VAL A 4 0.39 -10.31 2.62
CA VAL A 4 -0.05 -11.64 2.20
C VAL A 4 -0.72 -11.52 0.84
N VAL A 5 0.01 -11.91 -0.21
CA VAL A 5 -0.58 -12.26 -1.50
C VAL A 5 -1.09 -13.69 -1.39
N SER A 6 -2.41 -13.89 -1.43
CA SER A 6 -3.00 -15.22 -1.58
C SER A 6 -3.39 -15.43 -3.04
N PRO A 7 -3.02 -16.56 -3.67
CA PRO A 7 -3.59 -16.92 -4.96
C PRO A 7 -4.97 -17.54 -4.74
N SER A 8 -5.90 -17.23 -5.63
CA SER A 8 -7.20 -17.90 -5.80
C SER A 8 -8.31 -17.54 -4.81
N ALA A 9 -8.90 -16.37 -5.02
CA ALA A 9 -10.34 -16.17 -4.81
C ALA A 9 -10.99 -16.13 -6.19
N LYS A 10 -12.07 -16.88 -6.43
CA LYS A 10 -12.81 -16.80 -7.70
C LYS A 10 -13.33 -15.38 -7.88
N PRO A 11 -12.86 -14.63 -8.89
CA PRO A 11 -13.18 -13.22 -8.97
C PRO A 11 -14.64 -13.03 -9.41
N ILE A 12 -15.45 -12.37 -8.58
CA ILE A 12 -16.75 -11.85 -9.05
C ILE A 12 -16.44 -10.59 -9.85
N LYS A 13 -16.66 -10.66 -11.16
CA LYS A 13 -16.55 -9.52 -12.08
C LYS A 13 -17.95 -8.96 -12.31
N SER A 14 -18.23 -7.77 -11.79
CA SER A 14 -19.42 -7.01 -12.14
C SER A 14 -19.05 -5.96 -13.20
N ALA A 15 -19.69 -6.02 -14.35
CA ALA A 15 -19.58 -5.02 -15.40
C ALA A 15 -20.78 -4.08 -15.35
N ILE A 16 -20.55 -2.79 -15.53
CA ILE A 16 -21.58 -1.76 -15.57
C ILE A 16 -21.42 -0.99 -16.87
N PHE A 17 -22.54 -0.73 -17.55
CA PHE A 17 -22.61 0.07 -18.76
C PHE A 17 -23.30 1.38 -18.40
N LEU A 18 -22.54 2.47 -18.43
CA LEU A 18 -22.98 3.81 -18.05
C LEU A 18 -22.31 4.81 -19.00
N GLU A 19 -23.11 5.70 -19.59
CA GLU A 19 -22.59 6.79 -20.44
C GLU A 19 -21.87 7.86 -19.61
N ASN A 20 -22.29 8.07 -18.35
CA ASN A 20 -21.67 9.04 -17.45
C ASN A 20 -21.51 8.50 -16.01
N ILE A 21 -20.39 7.81 -15.75
CA ILE A 21 -20.10 7.23 -14.44
C ILE A 21 -19.82 8.27 -13.34
N ALA A 22 -19.39 9.48 -13.71
CA ALA A 22 -19.00 10.52 -12.77
C ALA A 22 -20.21 11.13 -12.04
N GLU A 23 -21.37 11.14 -12.69
CA GLU A 23 -22.62 11.67 -12.11
C GLU A 23 -23.38 10.63 -11.28
N VAL A 24 -23.24 9.35 -11.63
CA VAL A 24 -24.06 8.27 -11.02
C VAL A 24 -23.38 7.65 -9.81
N LEU A 25 -22.05 7.60 -9.80
CA LEU A 25 -21.31 6.88 -8.77
C LEU A 25 -20.60 7.85 -7.81
N PRO A 26 -20.61 7.57 -6.50
CA PRO A 26 -20.06 8.48 -5.51
C PRO A 26 -18.52 8.44 -5.51
N THR A 27 -17.93 9.52 -5.00
CA THR A 27 -16.56 9.51 -4.52
C THR A 27 -16.49 8.74 -3.19
N ILE A 28 -15.50 7.85 -3.06
CA ILE A 28 -15.26 7.06 -1.85
C ILE A 28 -14.09 7.68 -1.10
N SER A 29 -14.22 7.85 0.21
CA SER A 29 -13.16 8.38 1.06
C SER A 29 -12.63 7.30 2.00
N LEU A 30 -11.35 6.98 1.88
CA LEU A 30 -10.64 6.07 2.77
C LEU A 30 -9.91 6.90 3.83
N ASN A 31 -10.34 6.77 5.08
CA ASN A 31 -9.79 7.56 6.19
C ASN A 31 -8.72 6.77 6.96
N PHE A 32 -7.61 7.43 7.25
CA PHE A 32 -6.44 6.90 7.94
C PHE A 32 -6.14 7.73 9.20
N ALA A 33 -5.28 7.18 10.05
CA ALA A 33 -4.82 7.90 11.24
C ALA A 33 -4.16 9.25 10.91
N GLY A 34 -4.26 10.21 11.83
CA GLY A 34 -3.71 11.56 11.64
C GLY A 34 -4.53 12.41 10.67
N ASP A 35 -5.84 12.17 10.60
CA ASP A 35 -6.81 12.88 9.74
C ASP A 35 -6.48 12.84 8.25
N ALA A 36 -5.66 11.86 7.84
CA ALA A 36 -5.31 11.64 6.45
C ALA A 36 -6.45 10.93 5.73
N SER A 37 -6.83 11.43 4.56
CA SER A 37 -7.90 10.85 3.76
C SER A 37 -7.47 10.66 2.31
N MET A 38 -7.81 9.51 1.73
CA MET A 38 -7.60 9.19 0.33
C MET A 38 -8.96 9.15 -0.37
N ASN A 39 -9.20 10.12 -1.25
CA ASN A 39 -10.43 10.19 -2.03
C ASN A 39 -10.25 9.47 -3.36
N LEU A 40 -11.16 8.54 -3.64
CA LEU A 40 -11.26 7.74 -4.86
C LEU A 40 -12.49 8.15 -5.65
N THR A 41 -12.28 8.71 -6.82
CA THR A 41 -13.33 9.02 -7.80
C THR A 41 -13.78 7.76 -8.55
N PRO A 42 -14.94 7.76 -9.24
CA PRO A 42 -15.38 6.62 -10.05
C PRO A 42 -14.33 6.10 -11.03
N THR A 43 -13.51 6.97 -11.62
CA THR A 43 -12.42 6.58 -12.53
C THR A 43 -11.22 5.94 -11.85
N ASP A 44 -11.09 6.11 -10.52
CA ASP A 44 -10.01 5.49 -9.74
C ASP A 44 -10.36 4.03 -9.41
N TYR A 45 -11.63 3.75 -9.08
CA TYR A 45 -12.08 2.40 -8.71
C TYR A 45 -12.76 1.59 -9.80
N LEU A 46 -13.06 2.20 -10.94
CA LEU A 46 -13.49 1.50 -12.14
C LEU A 46 -12.35 1.39 -13.14
N LYS A 47 -12.23 0.20 -13.72
CA LYS A 47 -11.35 -0.04 -14.86
C LYS A 47 -12.15 0.07 -16.15
N ASP A 48 -11.74 1.00 -17.00
CA ASP A 48 -12.20 1.05 -18.39
C ASP A 48 -11.73 -0.20 -19.13
N MET A 49 -12.67 -0.93 -19.74
CA MET A 49 -12.40 -2.12 -20.56
C MET A 49 -12.70 -1.88 -22.04
N GLY A 50 -12.83 -0.61 -22.47
CA GLY A 50 -13.15 -0.21 -23.81
C GLY A 50 -14.66 -0.19 -24.08
N PHE A 51 -15.03 -0.14 -25.36
CA PHE A 51 -16.42 -0.04 -25.79
C PHE A 51 -17.00 -1.40 -26.14
N VAL A 52 -18.27 -1.60 -25.80
CA VAL A 52 -19.11 -2.65 -26.40
C VAL A 52 -20.26 -1.93 -27.10
N ASP A 53 -20.34 -2.10 -28.42
CA ASP A 53 -21.18 -1.30 -29.31
C ASP A 53 -20.94 0.21 -29.17
N VAL A 54 -21.84 0.93 -28.50
CA VAL A 54 -21.82 2.40 -28.35
C VAL A 54 -21.52 2.83 -26.91
N ALA A 55 -21.39 1.89 -25.96
CA ALA A 55 -21.24 2.17 -24.53
C ALA A 55 -19.85 1.80 -23.99
N VAL A 56 -19.30 2.65 -23.13
CA VAL A 56 -18.07 2.35 -22.37
C VAL A 56 -18.37 1.27 -21.34
N LYS A 57 -17.56 0.21 -21.34
CA LYS A 57 -17.66 -0.88 -20.38
C LYS A 57 -16.75 -0.61 -19.20
N TRP A 58 -17.35 -0.39 -18.03
CA TRP A 58 -16.64 -0.24 -16.78
C TRP A 58 -16.69 -1.54 -15.97
N CYS A 59 -15.59 -1.90 -15.34
CA CYS A 59 -15.52 -3.07 -14.47
C CYS A 59 -14.89 -2.74 -13.12
N ILE A 60 -15.50 -3.25 -12.06
CA ILE A 60 -14.96 -3.26 -10.70
C ILE A 60 -14.76 -4.70 -10.27
N HIS A 61 -13.73 -4.93 -9.45
CA HIS A 61 -13.43 -6.23 -8.92
C HIS A 61 -13.59 -6.24 -7.39
N PHE A 62 -14.62 -6.94 -6.90
CA PHE A 62 -14.81 -7.15 -5.48
C PHE A 62 -14.22 -8.50 -5.07
N ILE A 63 -13.24 -8.47 -4.18
CA ILE A 63 -12.74 -9.66 -3.50
C ILE A 63 -13.31 -9.65 -2.09
N ARG A 64 -14.25 -10.56 -1.83
CA ARG A 64 -14.75 -10.77 -0.46
C ARG A 64 -13.69 -11.56 0.30
N ARG A 65 -13.10 -10.94 1.32
CA ARG A 65 -12.14 -11.57 2.23
C ARG A 65 -12.71 -11.56 3.64
N ASP A 66 -12.36 -12.60 4.37
CA ASP A 66 -12.68 -12.83 5.77
C ASP A 66 -12.17 -11.63 6.59
N LEU A 67 -13.00 -11.17 7.52
CA LEU A 67 -13.08 -9.77 7.99
C LEU A 67 -11.87 -9.21 8.78
N SER A 68 -10.71 -9.86 8.81
CA SER A 68 -9.59 -9.47 9.68
C SER A 68 -8.63 -8.45 9.06
N LEU A 69 -8.61 -8.29 7.73
CA LEU A 69 -7.62 -7.46 7.03
C LEU A 69 -8.21 -6.75 5.80
N THR A 70 -8.13 -5.42 5.78
CA THR A 70 -8.48 -4.60 4.61
C THR A 70 -7.30 -4.57 3.63
N THR A 71 -7.47 -5.17 2.45
CA THR A 71 -6.46 -5.11 1.38
C THR A 71 -6.76 -3.91 0.48
N ILE A 72 -5.82 -2.96 0.41
CA ILE A 72 -5.88 -1.83 -0.52
C ILE A 72 -5.13 -2.24 -1.78
N GLY A 73 -5.88 -2.56 -2.84
CA GLY A 73 -5.36 -3.09 -4.10
C GLY A 73 -4.94 -2.04 -5.11
N ASP A 74 -4.57 -2.52 -6.30
CA ASP A 74 -4.19 -1.76 -7.49
C ASP A 74 -5.08 -0.54 -7.80
N VAL A 75 -6.39 -0.69 -7.63
CA VAL A 75 -7.39 0.37 -7.78
C VAL A 75 -7.06 1.63 -6.98
N ALA A 76 -6.74 1.49 -5.70
CA ALA A 76 -6.49 2.64 -4.84
C ALA A 76 -5.07 3.20 -5.01
N LEU A 77 -4.16 2.44 -5.62
CA LEU A 77 -2.75 2.81 -5.81
C LEU A 77 -2.49 3.41 -7.20
N LYS A 78 -3.41 3.25 -8.15
CA LYS A 78 -3.32 3.84 -9.49
C LYS A 78 -3.18 5.36 -9.40
N ASP A 79 -2.31 5.93 -10.25
CA ASP A 79 -2.05 7.37 -10.37
C ASP A 79 -1.66 8.04 -9.04
N ARG A 80 -0.94 7.29 -8.21
CA ARG A 80 -0.42 7.78 -6.92
C ARG A 80 1.02 7.31 -6.69
N ILE A 81 1.84 8.19 -6.15
CA ILE A 81 3.13 7.82 -5.56
C ILE A 81 2.87 7.38 -4.14
N ILE A 82 3.37 6.20 -3.78
CA ILE A 82 3.32 5.65 -2.43
C ILE A 82 4.72 5.74 -1.82
N VAL A 83 4.82 6.35 -0.65
CA VAL A 83 6.07 6.51 0.09
C VAL A 83 6.03 5.65 1.34
N TYR A 84 7.03 4.77 1.45
CA TYR A 84 7.28 3.97 2.65
C TYR A 84 8.43 4.59 3.43
N ASP A 85 8.10 5.35 4.47
CA ASP A 85 9.09 5.91 5.40
C ASP A 85 9.34 4.88 6.51
N LEU A 86 10.27 3.96 6.24
CA LEU A 86 10.61 2.85 7.15
C LEU A 86 11.22 3.37 8.46
N ALA A 87 11.98 4.46 8.41
CA ALA A 87 12.63 5.04 9.59
C ALA A 87 11.61 5.58 10.58
N ARG A 88 10.54 6.20 10.09
CA ARG A 88 9.44 6.74 10.92
C ARG A 88 8.22 5.82 10.98
N GLN A 89 8.32 4.61 10.43
CA GLN A 89 7.25 3.60 10.40
C GLN A 89 5.90 4.14 9.90
N ARG A 90 5.93 4.97 8.86
CA ARG A 90 4.73 5.60 8.30
C ARG A 90 4.63 5.40 6.80
N ILE A 91 3.40 5.47 6.31
CA ILE A 91 3.08 5.43 4.90
C ILE A 91 2.52 6.78 4.49
N GLY A 92 2.87 7.24 3.29
CA GLY A 92 2.32 8.44 2.68
C GLY A 92 1.95 8.17 1.23
N TRP A 93 1.07 9.00 0.69
CA TRP A 93 0.70 8.97 -0.72
C TRP A 93 0.48 10.37 -1.27
N ALA A 94 0.66 10.52 -2.57
CA ALA A 94 0.32 11.74 -3.31
C ALA A 94 -0.19 11.39 -4.70
N ASN A 95 -1.11 12.18 -5.23
CA ASN A 95 -1.57 12.02 -6.61
C ASN A 95 -0.41 12.28 -7.57
N TYR A 96 -0.29 11.44 -8.60
CA TYR A 96 0.78 11.53 -9.57
C TYR A 96 0.32 11.07 -10.94
N ASN A 97 0.60 11.87 -11.96
CA ASN A 97 0.34 11.47 -13.34
C ASN A 97 1.45 10.52 -13.81
N CYS A 98 1.12 9.23 -13.95
CA CYS A 98 2.05 8.19 -14.37
C CYS A 98 2.61 8.36 -15.80
N SER A 99 2.08 9.28 -16.61
CA SER A 99 2.67 9.66 -17.90
C SER A 99 3.87 10.60 -17.76
N LEU A 100 4.11 11.17 -16.58
CA LEU A 100 5.26 12.03 -16.30
C LEU A 100 6.43 11.21 -15.75
N HIS A 101 7.65 11.69 -15.99
CA HIS A 101 8.85 11.10 -15.42
C HIS A 101 9.02 11.47 -13.95
N VAL A 102 9.28 10.47 -13.11
CA VAL A 102 9.60 10.68 -11.70
C VAL A 102 11.08 11.06 -11.58
N ASN A 103 11.36 12.24 -11.05
CA ASN A 103 12.72 12.64 -10.74
C ASN A 103 13.05 12.25 -9.28
N VAL A 104 14.01 11.35 -9.10
CA VAL A 104 14.38 10.83 -7.77
C VAL A 104 15.70 11.46 -7.34
N SER A 105 15.66 12.26 -6.28
CA SER A 105 16.87 12.68 -5.57
C SER A 105 17.06 11.80 -4.34
N ILE A 106 18.16 11.05 -4.29
CA ILE A 106 18.49 10.25 -3.11
C ILE A 106 19.23 11.12 -2.11
N THR A 107 18.54 11.57 -1.07
CA THR A 107 19.18 12.10 0.12
C THR A 107 19.44 10.94 1.08
N PHE A 108 20.66 10.42 1.09
CA PHE A 108 21.07 9.49 2.14
C PHE A 108 21.11 10.25 3.46
N GLY A 109 20.12 10.02 4.33
CA GLY A 109 20.31 10.29 5.74
C GLY A 109 21.45 9.40 6.20
N THR A 110 22.49 9.97 6.80
CA THR A 110 23.53 9.22 7.49
C THR A 110 22.85 8.37 8.55
N TYR A 111 22.61 7.10 8.26
CA TYR A 111 22.28 6.13 9.27
C TYR A 111 23.59 5.86 10.00
N ASP A 112 23.70 6.35 11.23
CA ASP A 112 24.82 6.01 12.08
C ASP A 112 24.75 4.50 12.36
N VAL A 113 25.66 3.75 11.72
CA VAL A 113 25.84 2.28 11.88
C VAL A 113 26.27 1.92 13.32
N THR A 114 26.47 2.92 14.18
CA THR A 114 26.87 2.78 15.58
C THR A 114 25.84 2.02 16.43
N GLN A 115 24.57 1.98 16.03
CA GLN A 115 23.54 1.23 16.77
C GLN A 115 23.67 -0.30 16.63
N ALA A 116 24.19 -0.79 15.50
CA ALA A 116 24.49 -2.22 15.33
C ALA A 116 25.69 -2.64 16.19
N SER A 117 26.72 -1.78 16.30
CA SER A 117 27.89 -2.02 17.15
C SER A 117 27.51 -2.20 18.63
N THR A 118 26.62 -1.36 19.17
CA THR A 118 26.15 -1.50 20.55
C THR A 118 25.43 -2.83 20.81
N ILE A 119 24.70 -3.37 19.83
CA ILE A 119 23.98 -4.64 19.98
C ILE A 119 24.96 -5.82 20.06
N TYR A 120 26.00 -5.84 19.24
CA TYR A 120 27.01 -6.91 19.28
C TYR A 120 27.79 -6.91 20.60
N HIS A 121 28.10 -5.73 21.16
CA HIS A 121 28.73 -5.63 22.47
C HIS A 121 27.81 -6.12 23.61
N MET A 122 26.52 -5.80 23.55
CA MET A 122 25.53 -6.28 24.53
C MET A 122 25.33 -7.79 24.43
N LEU A 123 25.28 -8.37 23.22
CA LEU A 123 25.18 -9.82 23.01
C LEU A 123 26.42 -10.56 23.54
N GLY A 124 27.61 -9.99 23.34
CA GLY A 124 28.87 -10.53 23.86
C GLY A 124 28.93 -10.54 25.39
N LEU A 125 28.47 -9.47 26.05
CA LEU A 125 28.33 -9.41 27.50
C LEU A 125 27.34 -10.43 28.04
N ILE A 126 26.18 -10.59 27.40
CA ILE A 126 25.17 -11.58 27.80
C ILE A 126 25.73 -13.00 27.69
N LEU A 127 26.40 -13.34 26.59
CA LEU A 127 27.04 -14.65 26.41
C LEU A 127 28.17 -14.87 27.43
N PHE A 128 28.98 -13.86 27.74
CA PHE A 128 30.03 -13.96 28.75
C PHE A 128 29.45 -14.22 30.16
N ILE A 129 28.40 -13.50 30.54
CA ILE A 129 27.69 -13.70 31.82
C ILE A 129 27.06 -15.10 31.87
N LEU A 130 26.41 -15.57 30.79
CA LEU A 130 25.85 -16.92 30.72
C LEU A 130 26.92 -18.01 30.88
N ASN A 131 28.12 -17.82 30.34
CA ASN A 131 29.25 -18.74 30.52
C ASN A 131 29.80 -18.73 31.95
N LEU A 132 29.80 -17.58 32.64
CA LEU A 132 30.21 -17.49 34.05
C LEU A 132 29.24 -18.23 34.97
N PHE A 133 27.93 -18.18 34.69
CA PHE A 133 26.90 -18.90 35.47
C PHE A 133 26.85 -20.40 35.18
N TRP A 134 27.39 -20.87 34.05
CA TRP A 134 27.50 -22.30 33.70
C TRP A 134 28.86 -22.93 34.07
N SER A 135 29.79 -22.14 34.62
CA SER A 135 31.13 -22.58 35.01
C SER A 135 31.31 -22.78 36.53
N GLN A 136 30.22 -22.74 37.32
CA GLN A 136 30.16 -23.21 38.72
C GLN A 136 29.21 -24.41 38.82
#